data_AF-A0A662KCS8-F1
#
_entry.id   AF-A0A662KCS8-F1
#
_cell.length_a   1.000
_cell.length_b   1.000
_cell.length_c   1.000
_cell.angle_alpha   90.00
_cell.angle_beta   90.00
_cell.angle_gamma   90.00
#
_symmetry.space_group_name_H-M   'P 1'
#
loop_
_entity.id
_entity.type
_entity.pdbx_description
1 polymer ?
#
loop_
_entity_poly.entity_id
_entity_poly.type
_entity_poly.pdbx_seq_one_letter_code
_entity_poly.pdbx_strand_id
1 'polypeptide(L)'
;MGILWSYFLGMMMLIFSISSIIAGIFTAYFGSGRSRAIGGVLIAIGIVVLVFFLGYAGLISIGVEPLFKGTVANGVVSVIGAIVGALIALGIFLAAIMKA
;
A
#
# COMPACT_ATOMS: atom_id res chain seq x y z
N MET A 1 -5.48 -6.70 -21.87
CA MET A 1 -6.12 -5.76 -20.91
C MET A 1 -6.23 -4.39 -21.56
N GLY A 2 -7.37 -3.71 -21.46
CA GLY A 2 -7.47 -2.32 -21.92
C GLY A 2 -6.65 -1.38 -21.03
N ILE A 3 -6.20 -0.25 -21.57
CA ILE A 3 -5.34 0.73 -20.87
C ILE A 3 -5.97 1.23 -19.56
N LEU A 4 -7.27 1.54 -19.58
CA LEU A 4 -8.02 2.00 -18.40
C LEU A 4 -8.03 0.94 -17.27
N TRP A 5 -8.22 -0.32 -17.63
CA TRP A 5 -8.22 -1.44 -16.69
C TRP A 5 -6.83 -1.69 -16.09
N SER A 6 -5.78 -1.54 -16.89
CA SER A 6 -4.39 -1.59 -16.43
C SER A 6 -4.10 -0.52 -15.39
N TYR A 7 -4.52 0.73 -15.64
CA TYR A 7 -4.36 1.81 -14.65
C TYR A 7 -5.16 1.57 -13.38
N PHE A 8 -6.43 1.17 -13.51
CA PHE A 8 -7.29 0.94 -12.36
C PHE A 8 -6.71 -0.14 -11.45
N LEU A 9 -6.41 -1.33 -11.98
CA LEU A 9 -5.87 -2.43 -11.17
C LEU A 9 -4.48 -2.12 -10.63
N GLY A 10 -3.61 -1.51 -11.43
CA GLY A 10 -2.27 -1.12 -10.98
C GLY A 10 -2.33 -0.18 -9.78
N MET A 11 -3.10 0.91 -9.88
CA MET A 11 -3.23 1.88 -8.80
C MET A 11 -3.95 1.30 -7.58
N MET A 12 -4.99 0.49 -7.80
CA MET A 12 -5.73 -0.21 -6.73
C MET A 12 -4.81 -1.15 -5.94
N MET A 13 -4.01 -1.99 -6.62
CA MET A 13 -3.09 -2.91 -5.95
C MET A 13 -2.00 -2.16 -5.17
N LEU A 14 -1.47 -1.08 -5.74
CA LEU A 14 -0.44 -0.26 -5.08
C LEU A 14 -0.97 0.40 -3.81
N ILE A 15 -2.10 1.11 -3.87
CA ILE A 15 -2.66 1.79 -2.70
C ILE A 15 -3.12 0.78 -1.66
N PHE A 16 -3.80 -0.30 -2.07
CA PHE A 16 -4.23 -1.35 -1.16
C PHE A 16 -3.06 -1.94 -0.41
N SER A 17 -1.97 -2.27 -1.11
CA SER A 17 -0.75 -2.81 -0.52
C SER A 17 -0.18 -1.86 0.53
N ILE A 18 0.09 -0.61 0.16
CA ILE A 18 0.75 0.35 1.05
C ILE A 18 -0.15 0.68 2.25
N SER A 19 -1.43 0.95 2.02
CA SER A 19 -2.39 1.22 3.09
C SER A 19 -2.57 0.02 4.03
N SER A 20 -2.59 -1.22 3.50
CA SER A 20 -2.68 -2.43 4.34
C SER A 20 -1.43 -2.62 5.20
N ILE A 21 -0.24 -2.35 4.66
CA ILE A 21 1.02 -2.42 5.42
C ILE A 21 1.01 -1.37 6.53
N ILE A 22 0.68 -0.12 6.21
CA ILE A 22 0.66 0.98 7.19
C ILE A 22 -0.40 0.70 8.28
N ALA A 23 -1.63 0.37 7.89
CA ALA A 23 -2.69 0.04 8.82
C ALA A 23 -2.34 -1.18 9.68
N GLY A 24 -1.72 -2.19 9.07
CA GLY A 24 -1.21 -3.37 9.75
C GLY A 24 -0.12 -3.04 10.77
N ILE A 25 0.83 -2.15 10.45
CA ILE A 25 1.86 -1.66 11.38
C ILE A 25 1.21 -0.97 12.57
N PHE A 26 0.28 -0.04 12.34
CA PHE A 26 -0.43 0.64 13.42
C PHE A 26 -1.24 -0.32 14.28
N THR A 27 -1.93 -1.27 13.64
CA THR A 27 -2.76 -2.28 14.32
C THR A 27 -1.92 -3.27 15.12
N ALA A 28 -0.74 -3.64 14.62
CA ALA A 28 0.21 -4.50 15.33
C ALA A 28 0.87 -3.76 16.52
N TYR A 29 1.24 -2.49 16.32
CA TYR A 29 1.91 -1.68 17.33
C TYR A 29 0.97 -1.27 18.47
N PHE A 30 -0.21 -0.75 18.15
CA PHE A 30 -1.18 -0.25 19.14
C PHE A 30 -2.20 -1.31 19.59
N GLY A 31 -2.34 -2.42 18.87
CA GLY A 31 -3.28 -3.48 19.22
C GLY A 31 -2.81 -4.37 20.38
N SER A 32 -3.77 -4.93 21.11
CA SER A 32 -3.55 -5.97 22.14
C SER A 32 -4.17 -7.30 21.72
N GLY A 33 -3.56 -8.41 22.16
CA GLY A 33 -4.05 -9.78 21.94
C GLY A 33 -4.36 -10.09 20.47
N ARG A 34 -5.64 -10.36 20.18
CA ARG A 34 -6.14 -10.71 18.84
C ARG A 34 -5.97 -9.59 17.82
N SER A 35 -6.09 -8.32 18.23
CA SER A 35 -5.94 -7.18 17.31
C SER A 35 -4.52 -7.11 16.75
N ARG A 36 -3.49 -7.40 17.57
CA ARG A 36 -2.10 -7.41 17.13
C ARG A 36 -1.84 -8.46 16.03
N ALA A 37 -2.45 -9.64 16.18
CA ALA A 37 -2.34 -10.70 15.19
C ALA A 37 -2.97 -10.29 13.84
N ILE A 38 -4.13 -9.61 13.87
CA ILE A 38 -4.76 -9.08 12.65
C ILE A 38 -3.86 -8.05 11.97
N GLY A 39 -3.17 -7.20 12.73
CA GLY A 39 -2.18 -6.28 12.20
C GLY A 39 -1.06 -7.00 11.44
N GLY A 40 -0.53 -8.08 12.01
CA GLY A 40 0.46 -8.93 11.32
C GLY A 40 -0.06 -9.55 10.02
N VAL A 41 -1.32 -10.02 10.00
CA VAL A 41 -1.96 -10.57 8.80
C VAL A 41 -2.13 -9.49 7.72
N LEU A 42 -2.54 -8.28 8.09
CA LEU A 42 -2.65 -7.15 7.15
C LEU A 42 -1.31 -6.78 6.51
N ILE A 43 -0.22 -6.78 7.29
CA ILE A 43 1.14 -6.57 6.78
C ILE A 43 1.49 -7.66 5.76
N ALA A 44 1.26 -8.93 6.10
CA ALA A 44 1.59 -10.06 5.22
C ALA A 44 0.81 -9.99 3.90
N ILE A 45 -0.50 -9.73 3.95
CA ILE A 45 -1.34 -9.57 2.75
C ILE A 45 -0.86 -8.38 1.92
N GLY A 46 -0.56 -7.25 2.56
CA GLY A 46 -0.06 -6.07 1.87
C GLY A 46 1.26 -6.35 1.13
N ILE A 47 2.21 -7.04 1.76
CA ILE A 47 3.47 -7.44 1.13
C ILE A 47 3.23 -8.38 -0.06
N VAL A 48 2.36 -9.37 0.06
CA VAL A 48 2.03 -10.29 -1.04
C VAL A 48 1.46 -9.52 -2.23
N VAL A 49 0.52 -8.61 -1.99
CA VAL A 49 -0.06 -7.77 -3.06
C VAL A 49 0.99 -6.83 -3.66
N LEU A 50 1.93 -6.30 -2.86
CA LEU A 50 3.04 -5.49 -3.36
C LEU A 50 3.91 -6.27 -4.34
N VAL A 51 4.28 -7.50 -4.00
CA VAL A 51 5.10 -8.37 -4.86
C VAL A 51 4.39 -8.62 -6.19
N PHE A 52 3.10 -8.94 -6.16
CA PHE A 52 2.32 -9.09 -7.40
C PHE A 52 2.25 -7.80 -8.20
N PHE A 53 2.04 -6.65 -7.55
CA PHE A 53 2.05 -5.35 -8.22
C PHE A 53 3.38 -5.08 -8.92
N LEU A 54 4.51 -5.27 -8.22
CA LEU A 54 5.85 -5.05 -8.77
C LEU A 54 6.12 -5.99 -9.95
N GLY A 55 5.64 -7.23 -9.86
CA GLY A 55 5.73 -8.21 -10.93
C GLY A 55 4.93 -7.80 -12.18
N TYR A 56 3.66 -7.45 -12.00
CA TYR A 56 2.80 -6.99 -13.09
C TYR A 56 3.20 -5.62 -13.66
N ALA A 57 3.90 -4.80 -12.88
CA ALA A 57 4.53 -3.56 -13.33
C ALA A 57 5.83 -3.80 -14.11
N GLY A 58 6.35 -5.03 -14.15
CA GLY A 58 7.60 -5.37 -14.82
C GLY A 58 8.86 -4.93 -14.07
N LEU A 59 8.74 -4.59 -12.78
CA LEU A 59 9.86 -4.16 -11.95
C LEU A 59 10.65 -5.35 -11.37
N ILE A 60 9.96 -6.47 -11.18
CA ILE A 60 10.55 -7.77 -10.80
C ILE A 60 9.98 -8.87 -11.70
N SER A 61 10.74 -9.95 -11.89
CA SER A 61 10.23 -11.11 -12.62
C SER A 61 9.45 -12.03 -11.67
N ILE A 62 8.21 -12.34 -12.03
CA ILE A 62 7.34 -13.32 -11.35
C ILE A 62 6.89 -14.45 -12.29
N GLY A 63 7.59 -14.63 -13.42
CA GLY A 63 7.29 -15.68 -14.40
C GLY A 63 6.07 -15.40 -15.30
N VAL A 64 5.54 -14.18 -15.29
CA VAL A 64 4.45 -13.73 -16.18
C VAL A 64 4.82 -12.44 -16.88
N GLU A 65 4.25 -12.21 -18.08
CA GLU A 65 4.47 -10.97 -18.80
C GLU A 65 3.89 -9.75 -18.04
N PRO A 66 4.57 -8.59 -18.08
CA PRO A 66 4.06 -7.37 -17.45
C PRO A 66 2.66 -6.99 -17.98
N LEU A 67 1.70 -6.91 -17.06
CA LEU A 67 0.30 -6.58 -17.37
C LEU A 67 0.02 -5.08 -17.36
N PHE A 68 0.79 -4.31 -16.57
CA PHE A 68 0.58 -2.87 -16.46
C PHE A 68 1.40 -2.12 -17.51
N LYS A 69 0.70 -1.44 -18.44
CA LYS A 69 1.29 -0.66 -19.53
C LYS A 69 0.83 0.79 -19.44
N GLY A 70 1.75 1.76 -19.57
CA GLY A 70 1.47 3.20 -19.55
C GLY A 70 2.31 3.97 -18.53
N THR A 71 2.06 5.28 -18.37
CA THR A 71 2.78 6.20 -17.47
C THR A 71 2.38 5.98 -16.00
N VAL A 72 2.56 4.75 -15.52
CA VAL A 72 2.37 4.32 -14.13
C VAL A 72 3.22 5.19 -13.19
N ALA A 73 4.37 5.69 -13.65
CA ALA A 73 5.27 6.56 -12.89
C ALA A 73 4.57 7.79 -12.28
N ASN A 74 3.74 8.51 -13.06
CA ASN A 74 3.07 9.71 -12.54
C ASN A 74 2.00 9.35 -11.50
N GLY A 75 1.21 8.30 -11.75
CA GLY A 75 0.23 7.81 -10.79
C GLY A 75 0.86 7.29 -9.51
N VAL A 76 1.97 6.54 -9.62
CA VAL A 76 2.76 6.05 -8.48
C VAL A 76 3.27 7.21 -7.64
N VAL A 77 3.88 8.23 -8.27
CA VAL A 77 4.39 9.41 -7.56
C VAL A 77 3.26 10.18 -6.88
N SER A 78 2.12 10.38 -7.55
CA SER A 78 0.94 11.02 -6.95
C SER A 78 0.40 10.23 -5.75
N VAL A 79 0.32 8.90 -5.85
CA VAL A 79 -0.12 8.02 -4.77
C VAL A 79 0.84 8.05 -3.59
N ILE A 80 2.15 7.97 -3.84
CA ILE A 80 3.18 8.09 -2.79
C ILE A 80 3.06 9.45 -2.09
N GLY A 81 2.92 10.54 -2.85
CA GLY A 81 2.70 11.88 -2.29
C GLY A 81 1.46 11.96 -1.39
N ALA A 82 0.34 11.36 -1.82
CA ALA A 82 -0.89 11.29 -1.03
C ALA A 82 -0.70 10.50 0.27
N ILE A 83 0.02 9.37 0.22
CA ILE A 83 0.32 8.55 1.40
C ILE A 83 1.22 9.32 2.38
N VAL A 84 2.27 9.98 1.90
CA VAL A 84 3.17 10.77 2.76
C VAL A 84 2.39 11.91 3.43
N GLY A 85 1.55 12.64 2.68
CA GLY A 85 0.69 13.67 3.24
C GLY A 85 -0.25 13.12 4.33
N ALA A 86 -0.89 11.97 4.07
CA ALA A 86 -1.76 11.31 5.04
C ALA A 86 -1.00 10.87 6.31
N LEU A 87 0.22 10.36 6.19
CA LEU A 87 1.07 9.97 7.33
C LEU A 87 1.50 11.17 8.18
N ILE A 88 1.85 12.29 7.54
CA ILE A 88 2.18 13.53 8.24
C ILE A 88 0.95 14.01 9.04
N ALA A 89 -0.21 14.08 8.39
CA ALA A 89 -1.45 14.50 9.04
C ALA A 89 -1.82 13.58 10.21
N LEU A 90 -1.72 12.26 10.01
CA LEU A 90 -1.95 11.27 11.06
C LEU A 90 -0.95 11.42 12.22
N GLY A 91 0.33 11.62 11.93
CA GLY A 91 1.37 11.82 12.94
C GLY A 91 1.13 13.08 13.78
N ILE A 92 0.76 14.19 13.14
CA ILE A 92 0.38 15.43 13.85
C ILE A 92 -0.85 15.20 14.73
N PHE A 93 -1.89 14.56 14.18
CA PHE A 93 -3.11 14.24 14.92
C PHE A 93 -2.83 13.37 16.16
N LEU A 94 -2.03 12.31 16.00
CA LEU A 94 -1.64 11.43 17.10
C LEU A 94 -0.78 12.17 18.13
N ALA A 95 0.20 12.98 17.72
CA ALA A 95 1.03 13.76 18.64
C ALA A 95 0.21 14.78 19.45
N ALA A 96 -0.80 15.37 18.84
CA ALA A 96 -1.68 16.35 19.49
C ALA A 96 -2.57 15.71 20.58
N ILE A 97 -3.04 14.48 20.38
CA ILE A 97 -3.98 13.82 21.31
C ILE A 97 -3.26 12.91 22.31
N MET A 98 -2.16 12.26 21.94
CA MET A 98 -1.43 11.35 22.84
C MET A 98 -0.56 12.05 23.89
N LYS A 99 -0.36 13.37 23.78
CA LYS A 99 0.32 14.20 24.78
C LYS A 99 -0.65 15.08 25.60
N ALA A 100 -1.96 14.97 25.34
CA ALA A 100 -3.00 15.60 26.16
C ALA A 100 -3.35 14.71 27.36
#